data_AF-A0A2R6G3K4-F1
#
_entry.id   AF-A0A2R6G3K4-F1
#
_cell.length_a   1.000
_cell.length_b   1.000
_cell.length_c   1.000
_cell.angle_alpha   90.00
_cell.angle_beta   90.00
_cell.angle_gamma   90.00
#
_symmetry.space_group_name_H-M   'P 1'
#
loop_
_entity.id
_entity.type
_entity.pdbx_description
1 polymer ?
#
loop_
_entity_poly.entity_id
_entity_poly.type
_entity_poly.pdbx_seq_one_letter_code
_entity_poly.pdbx_strand_id
1 'polypeptide(L)'
;AVHSHWSLVRQLRLFDEHPRESAIERSIDARLTSENVGREVAFFADNPAFEKPYGWGWLLRLVAELHCWEDDRADEWRRTLEPLEERIVELVEAEFLARERPFRVGTHGNSAFALQCVLDYARVTANDHLESATLETSRAFFAADRNYPVEYEPLGWDFLSPALAEADLLRRVLAPAAFAEWLDGFLPDVTEPPYDALLEPTTVDADEDVALHYVGLNVSKAWCLAGIAAALDDHPYTEAFERSAACHAECGIERAFEEDYAGSTIAAARRRSPRRSPR
;
A
#
# COMPACT_ATOMS: atom_id res chain seq x y z
N ALA A 1 6.50 -11.01 -3.92
CA ALA A 1 5.27 -10.21 -3.92
C ALA A 1 5.45 -8.96 -4.80
N VAL A 2 4.37 -8.39 -5.34
CA VAL A 2 4.42 -7.26 -6.29
C VAL A 2 4.90 -5.96 -5.62
N HIS A 3 4.52 -5.71 -4.36
CA HIS A 3 4.98 -4.53 -3.59
C HIS A 3 6.51 -4.43 -3.49
N SER A 4 7.23 -5.56 -3.45
CA SER A 4 8.70 -5.57 -3.42
C SER A 4 9.28 -5.07 -4.75
N HIS A 5 8.65 -5.41 -5.88
CA HIS A 5 9.07 -4.92 -7.21
C HIS A 5 8.79 -3.42 -7.33
N TRP A 6 7.62 -2.96 -6.89
CA TRP A 6 7.32 -1.52 -6.83
C TRP A 6 8.36 -0.76 -6.00
N SER A 7 8.73 -1.26 -4.81
CA SER A 7 9.76 -0.62 -3.97
C SER A 7 11.11 -0.53 -4.68
N LEU A 8 11.52 -1.58 -5.40
CA LEU A 8 12.76 -1.59 -6.17
C LEU A 8 12.73 -0.60 -7.34
N VAL A 9 11.64 -0.57 -8.11
CA VAL A 9 11.45 0.38 -9.23
C VAL A 9 11.43 1.81 -8.71
N ARG A 10 10.72 2.06 -7.61
CA ARG A 10 10.66 3.39 -6.99
C ARG A 10 12.02 3.87 -6.51
N GLN A 11 12.87 2.97 -5.99
CA GLN A 11 14.25 3.31 -5.65
C GLN A 11 15.06 3.73 -6.89
N LEU A 12 14.91 3.04 -8.02
CA LEU A 12 15.58 3.45 -9.26
C LEU A 12 15.10 4.82 -9.74
N ARG A 13 13.79 5.09 -9.66
CA ARG A 13 13.21 6.38 -10.08
C ARG A 13 13.63 7.56 -9.19
N LEU A 14 13.77 7.33 -7.88
CA LEU A 14 14.06 8.40 -6.92
C LEU A 14 15.57 8.68 -6.77
N PHE A 15 16.43 7.76 -7.19
CA PHE A 15 17.88 7.86 -6.97
C PHE A 15 18.67 7.56 -8.25
N ASP A 16 19.09 8.61 -8.96
CA ASP A 16 19.83 8.52 -10.23
C ASP A 16 21.12 7.68 -10.13
N GLU A 17 21.81 7.69 -8.98
CA GLU A 17 23.05 6.93 -8.75
C GLU A 17 22.84 5.78 -7.74
N HIS A 18 21.80 4.98 -7.93
CA HIS A 18 21.51 3.87 -7.00
C HIS A 18 22.62 2.80 -7.02
N PRO A 19 23.26 2.47 -5.87
CA PRO A 19 24.47 1.62 -5.84
C PRO A 19 24.23 0.17 -6.27
N ARG A 20 22.96 -0.25 -6.38
CA ARG A 20 22.56 -1.58 -6.85
C ARG A 20 21.72 -1.54 -8.12
N GLU A 21 21.71 -0.44 -8.86
CA GLU A 21 20.91 -0.25 -10.08
C GLU A 21 20.91 -1.48 -11.00
N SER A 22 22.08 -1.89 -11.52
CA SER A 22 22.13 -3.04 -12.45
C SER A 22 21.70 -4.37 -11.81
N ALA A 23 21.80 -4.52 -10.49
CA ALA A 23 21.32 -5.72 -9.81
C ALA A 23 19.79 -5.73 -9.68
N ILE A 24 19.18 -4.56 -9.48
CA ILE A 24 17.73 -4.39 -9.49
C ILE A 24 17.20 -4.64 -10.89
N GLU A 25 17.77 -3.99 -11.90
CA GLU A 25 17.37 -4.14 -13.31
C GLU A 25 17.34 -5.61 -13.74
N ARG A 26 18.47 -6.32 -13.59
CA ARG A 26 18.53 -7.77 -13.89
C ARG A 26 17.51 -8.61 -13.13
N SER A 27 17.17 -8.20 -11.90
CA SER A 27 16.18 -8.87 -11.07
C SER A 27 14.77 -8.66 -11.64
N ILE A 28 14.44 -7.44 -12.07
CA ILE A 28 13.17 -7.13 -12.72
C ILE A 28 13.08 -7.83 -14.09
N ASP A 29 14.09 -7.72 -14.94
CA ASP A 29 14.12 -8.33 -16.28
C ASP A 29 13.93 -9.85 -16.25
N ALA A 30 14.50 -10.53 -15.25
CA ALA A 30 14.36 -11.98 -15.11
C ALA A 30 12.93 -12.42 -14.77
N ARG A 31 12.08 -11.50 -14.29
CA ARG A 31 10.71 -11.78 -13.85
C ARG A 31 9.67 -11.19 -14.79
N LEU A 32 9.83 -9.94 -15.21
CA LEU A 32 8.98 -9.25 -16.17
C LEU A 32 9.37 -9.66 -17.58
N THR A 33 8.96 -10.88 -17.95
CA THR A 33 9.06 -11.38 -19.32
C THR A 33 7.65 -11.64 -19.86
N SER A 34 7.46 -11.54 -21.18
CA SER A 34 6.16 -11.82 -21.80
C SER A 34 5.66 -13.24 -21.50
N GLU A 35 6.56 -14.21 -21.35
CA GLU A 35 6.20 -15.58 -20.96
C GLU A 35 5.67 -15.65 -19.53
N ASN A 36 6.35 -15.02 -18.56
CA ASN A 36 5.89 -15.03 -17.17
C ASN A 36 4.57 -14.26 -17.02
N VAL A 37 4.46 -13.09 -17.65
CA VAL A 37 3.21 -12.30 -17.65
C VAL A 37 2.06 -13.10 -18.27
N GLY A 38 2.29 -13.79 -19.39
CA GLY A 38 1.29 -14.65 -20.00
C GLY A 38 0.81 -15.78 -19.09
N ARG A 39 1.70 -16.37 -18.26
CA ARG A 39 1.32 -17.38 -17.26
C ARG A 39 0.47 -16.78 -16.14
N GLU A 40 0.79 -15.58 -15.67
CA GLU A 40 0.00 -14.88 -14.65
C GLU A 40 -1.41 -14.56 -15.18
N VAL A 41 -1.52 -14.05 -16.42
CA VAL A 41 -2.82 -13.80 -17.07
C VAL A 41 -3.67 -15.08 -17.15
N ALA A 42 -3.07 -16.18 -17.58
CA ALA A 42 -3.76 -17.47 -17.62
C ALA A 42 -4.18 -17.94 -16.22
N PHE A 43 -3.35 -17.73 -15.21
CA PHE A 43 -3.67 -18.07 -13.83
C PHE A 43 -4.86 -17.26 -13.30
N PHE A 44 -4.95 -15.96 -13.61
CA PHE A 44 -6.08 -15.09 -13.25
C PHE A 44 -7.38 -15.40 -14.01
N ALA A 45 -7.31 -16.11 -15.14
CA ALA A 45 -8.51 -16.63 -15.81
C ALA A 45 -9.20 -17.69 -14.95
N ASP A 46 -8.42 -18.59 -14.34
CA ASP A 46 -8.94 -19.67 -13.48
C ASP A 46 -9.14 -19.23 -12.01
N ASN A 47 -8.41 -18.18 -11.57
CA ASN A 47 -8.38 -17.73 -10.17
C ASN A 47 -8.68 -16.23 -10.05
N PRO A 48 -9.89 -15.76 -10.46
CA PRO A 48 -10.21 -14.34 -10.56
C PRO A 48 -10.29 -13.61 -9.20
N ALA A 49 -10.16 -14.31 -8.07
CA ALA A 49 -10.14 -13.71 -6.73
C ALA A 49 -8.75 -13.75 -6.07
N PHE A 50 -7.73 -14.30 -6.74
CA PHE A 50 -6.39 -14.42 -6.20
C PHE A 50 -5.84 -13.03 -5.84
N GLU A 51 -5.28 -12.91 -4.64
CA GLU A 51 -4.67 -11.67 -4.11
C GLU A 51 -5.62 -10.44 -4.04
N LYS A 52 -6.94 -10.63 -4.19
CA LYS A 52 -7.94 -9.55 -4.11
C LYS A 52 -8.06 -9.00 -2.67
N PRO A 53 -8.17 -7.67 -2.47
CA PRO A 53 -7.86 -6.60 -3.42
C PRO A 53 -6.40 -6.11 -3.35
N TYR A 54 -5.63 -6.57 -2.35
CA TYR A 54 -4.30 -6.03 -2.03
C TYR A 54 -3.28 -6.18 -3.16
N GLY A 55 -3.12 -7.38 -3.70
CA GLY A 55 -2.16 -7.62 -4.77
C GLY A 55 -2.55 -6.91 -6.07
N TRP A 56 -3.85 -6.74 -6.32
CA TRP A 56 -4.35 -5.94 -7.46
C TRP A 56 -3.92 -4.49 -7.30
N GLY A 57 -4.17 -3.91 -6.11
CA GLY A 57 -3.73 -2.55 -5.79
C GLY A 57 -2.22 -2.36 -5.97
N TRP A 58 -1.41 -3.31 -5.49
CA TRP A 58 0.04 -3.23 -5.66
C TRP A 58 0.52 -3.38 -7.10
N LEU A 59 -0.15 -4.17 -7.93
CA LEU A 59 0.15 -4.22 -9.35
C LEU A 59 -0.14 -2.88 -10.02
N LEU A 60 -1.30 -2.29 -9.76
CA LEU A 60 -1.67 -0.99 -10.33
C LEU A 60 -0.72 0.12 -9.84
N ARG A 61 -0.25 0.05 -8.59
CA ARG A 61 0.81 0.95 -8.08
C ARG A 61 2.15 0.74 -8.77
N LEU A 62 2.54 -0.50 -9.07
CA LEU A 62 3.73 -0.78 -9.87
C LEU A 62 3.62 -0.13 -11.26
N VAL A 63 2.49 -0.32 -11.94
CA VAL A 63 2.27 0.28 -13.26
C VAL A 63 2.29 1.80 -13.19
N ALA A 64 1.61 2.40 -12.21
CA ALA A 64 1.61 3.86 -12.02
C ALA A 64 3.03 4.41 -11.76
N GLU A 65 3.85 3.70 -10.98
CA GLU A 65 5.24 4.09 -10.75
C GLU A 65 6.06 4.10 -12.04
N LEU A 66 5.90 3.05 -12.87
CA LEU A 66 6.57 2.97 -14.17
C LEU A 66 6.09 4.06 -15.13
N HIS A 67 4.80 4.40 -15.10
CA HIS A 67 4.23 5.44 -15.97
C HIS A 67 4.77 6.84 -15.61
N CYS A 68 5.09 7.06 -14.34
CA CYS A 68 5.67 8.32 -13.88
C CYS A 68 7.20 8.38 -14.02
N TRP A 69 7.83 7.39 -14.66
CA TRP A 69 9.28 7.32 -14.82
C TRP A 69 9.68 7.49 -16.30
N GLU A 70 10.34 8.59 -16.61
CA GLU A 70 10.88 8.87 -17.95
C GLU A 70 12.21 8.11 -18.16
N ASP A 71 12.12 6.79 -18.41
CA ASP A 71 13.27 5.90 -18.63
C ASP A 71 12.89 4.76 -19.60
N ASP A 72 13.78 4.42 -20.54
CA ASP A 72 13.55 3.38 -21.56
C ASP A 72 13.19 2.01 -20.92
N ARG A 73 13.76 1.69 -19.75
CA ARG A 73 13.47 0.46 -19.00
C ARG A 73 12.03 0.47 -18.49
N ALA A 74 11.55 1.62 -18.02
CA ALA A 74 10.18 1.76 -17.56
C ALA A 74 9.20 1.48 -18.70
N ASP A 75 9.46 2.03 -19.88
CA ASP A 75 8.64 1.79 -21.08
C ASP A 75 8.66 0.33 -21.54
N GLU A 76 9.79 -0.37 -21.43
CA GLU A 76 9.87 -1.80 -21.73
C GLU A 76 9.11 -2.67 -20.72
N TRP A 77 9.29 -2.41 -19.43
CA TRP A 77 8.58 -3.14 -18.37
C TRP A 77 7.07 -2.90 -18.43
N ARG A 78 6.62 -1.67 -18.76
CA ARG A 78 5.20 -1.37 -18.98
C ARG A 78 4.60 -2.16 -20.13
N ARG A 79 5.24 -2.12 -21.31
CA ARG A 79 4.78 -2.91 -22.47
C ARG A 79 4.71 -4.40 -22.17
N THR A 80 5.62 -4.91 -21.35
CA THR A 80 5.59 -6.32 -20.95
C THR A 80 4.44 -6.62 -19.99
N LEU A 81 4.13 -5.70 -19.06
CA LEU A 81 3.08 -5.86 -18.05
C LEU A 81 1.66 -5.63 -18.57
N GLU A 82 1.50 -4.90 -19.68
CA GLU A 82 0.21 -4.46 -20.25
C GLU A 82 -0.87 -5.56 -20.27
N PRO A 83 -0.63 -6.82 -20.70
CA PRO A 83 -1.68 -7.84 -20.70
C PRO A 83 -2.21 -8.22 -19.30
N LEU A 84 -1.34 -8.18 -18.28
CA LEU A 84 -1.74 -8.45 -16.90
C LEU A 84 -2.40 -7.22 -16.27
N GLU A 85 -1.92 -6.02 -16.61
CA GLU A 85 -2.56 -4.76 -16.23
C GLU A 85 -4.01 -4.72 -16.71
N GLU A 86 -4.26 -4.94 -18.00
CA GLU A 86 -5.61 -4.99 -18.58
C GLU A 86 -6.50 -5.98 -17.83
N ARG A 87 -5.98 -7.20 -17.58
CA ARG A 87 -6.73 -8.23 -16.86
C ARG A 87 -7.09 -7.82 -15.43
N ILE A 88 -6.19 -7.15 -14.72
CA ILE A 88 -6.46 -6.67 -13.36
C ILE A 88 -7.44 -5.49 -13.37
N VAL A 89 -7.34 -4.57 -14.33
CA VAL A 89 -8.31 -3.47 -14.46
C VAL A 89 -9.73 -4.01 -14.68
N GLU A 90 -9.90 -4.98 -15.59
CA GLU A 90 -11.19 -5.67 -15.80
C GLU A 90 -11.74 -6.28 -14.50
N LEU A 91 -10.89 -6.98 -13.74
CA LEU A 91 -11.28 -7.59 -12.47
C LEU A 91 -11.61 -6.54 -11.41
N VAL A 92 -10.87 -5.43 -11.34
CA VAL A 92 -11.19 -4.33 -10.43
C VAL A 92 -12.59 -3.80 -10.72
N GLU A 93 -12.91 -3.50 -11.97
CA GLU A 93 -14.21 -2.96 -12.36
C GLU A 93 -15.34 -3.97 -12.09
N ALA A 94 -15.18 -5.21 -12.55
CA ALA A 94 -16.23 -6.23 -12.48
C ALA A 94 -16.44 -6.77 -11.06
N GLU A 95 -15.38 -6.89 -10.26
CA GLU A 95 -15.41 -7.67 -9.01
C GLU A 95 -15.16 -6.82 -7.77
N PHE A 96 -14.37 -5.76 -7.84
CA PHE A 96 -14.03 -4.95 -6.66
C PHE A 96 -14.93 -3.72 -6.53
N LEU A 97 -15.08 -2.92 -7.59
CA LEU A 97 -15.91 -1.72 -7.59
C LEU A 97 -17.41 -2.05 -7.54
N ALA A 98 -17.82 -3.22 -8.03
CA ALA A 98 -19.20 -3.71 -7.99
C ALA A 98 -19.66 -4.19 -6.59
N ARG A 99 -18.81 -4.16 -5.57
CA ARG A 99 -19.15 -4.66 -4.22
C ARG A 99 -20.12 -3.72 -3.51
N GLU A 100 -21.02 -4.31 -2.73
CA GLU A 100 -21.98 -3.54 -1.92
C GLU A 100 -21.38 -2.94 -0.63
N ARG A 101 -20.31 -3.55 -0.10
CA ARG A 101 -19.74 -3.17 1.22
C ARG A 101 -18.21 -3.20 1.23
N PRO A 102 -17.57 -2.23 1.90
CA PRO A 102 -16.14 -2.23 2.13
C PRO A 102 -15.76 -3.22 3.25
N PHE A 103 -14.49 -3.61 3.25
CA PHE A 103 -13.82 -4.22 4.39
C PHE A 103 -12.90 -3.18 5.07
N ARG A 104 -13.16 -2.92 6.36
CA ARG A 104 -12.38 -2.04 7.23
C ARG A 104 -11.51 -2.91 8.15
N VAL A 105 -10.39 -3.39 7.60
CA VAL A 105 -9.46 -4.31 8.28
C VAL A 105 -8.03 -3.83 8.10
N GLY A 106 -7.14 -4.04 9.06
CA GLY A 106 -5.74 -3.57 8.97
C GLY A 106 -4.81 -4.49 8.19
N THR A 107 -5.38 -5.35 7.33
CA THR A 107 -4.66 -6.36 6.55
C THR A 107 -5.04 -6.32 5.07
N HIS A 108 -4.66 -7.36 4.31
CA HIS A 108 -4.83 -7.46 2.85
C HIS A 108 -6.27 -7.18 2.35
N GLY A 109 -7.29 -7.40 3.19
CA GLY A 109 -8.68 -7.13 2.82
C GLY A 109 -9.06 -5.64 2.74
N ASN A 110 -8.20 -4.71 3.18
CA ASN A 110 -8.54 -3.29 3.34
C ASN A 110 -9.02 -2.66 2.02
N SER A 111 -10.29 -2.25 1.99
CA SER A 111 -10.88 -1.66 0.78
C SER A 111 -10.40 -0.24 0.51
N ALA A 112 -10.15 0.55 1.55
CA ALA A 112 -9.69 1.93 1.39
C ALA A 112 -8.30 1.98 0.76
N PHE A 113 -7.35 1.17 1.25
CA PHE A 113 -6.02 1.03 0.70
C PHE A 113 -6.04 0.62 -0.79
N ALA A 114 -6.85 -0.38 -1.14
CA ALA A 114 -6.96 -0.81 -2.53
C ALA A 114 -7.56 0.28 -3.43
N LEU A 115 -8.60 0.99 -2.98
CA LEU A 115 -9.21 2.10 -3.72
C LEU A 115 -8.23 3.27 -3.91
N GLN A 116 -7.36 3.58 -2.94
CA GLN A 116 -6.29 4.57 -3.13
C GLN A 116 -5.36 4.16 -4.27
N CYS A 117 -4.97 2.88 -4.31
CA CYS A 117 -4.09 2.34 -5.35
C CYS A 117 -4.73 2.44 -6.74
N VAL A 118 -6.02 2.07 -6.85
CA VAL A 118 -6.79 2.16 -8.10
C VAL A 118 -6.94 3.63 -8.53
N LEU A 119 -7.27 4.53 -7.61
CA LEU A 119 -7.49 5.95 -7.90
C LEU A 119 -6.20 6.63 -8.39
N ASP A 120 -5.08 6.38 -7.73
CA ASP A 120 -3.79 6.93 -8.13
C ASP A 120 -3.37 6.40 -9.51
N TYR A 121 -3.55 5.10 -9.75
CA TYR A 121 -3.31 4.50 -11.05
C TYR A 121 -4.18 5.14 -12.14
N ALA A 122 -5.49 5.24 -11.92
CA ALA A 122 -6.42 5.78 -12.91
C ALA A 122 -6.07 7.22 -13.31
N ARG A 123 -5.67 8.05 -12.35
CA ARG A 123 -5.22 9.42 -12.59
C ARG A 123 -3.92 9.48 -13.38
N VAL A 124 -2.94 8.65 -12.99
CA VAL A 124 -1.63 8.62 -13.65
C VAL A 124 -1.74 8.15 -15.10
N THR A 125 -2.61 7.18 -15.38
CA THR A 125 -2.83 6.64 -16.73
C THR A 125 -3.92 7.35 -17.53
N ALA A 126 -4.52 8.41 -16.97
CA ALA A 126 -5.65 9.15 -17.54
C ALA A 126 -6.84 8.23 -17.94
N ASN A 127 -7.14 7.24 -17.09
CA ASN A 127 -8.31 6.37 -17.23
C ASN A 127 -9.53 7.00 -16.54
N ASP A 128 -10.19 7.92 -17.22
CA ASP A 128 -11.33 8.70 -16.71
C ASP A 128 -12.50 7.83 -16.22
N HIS A 129 -12.75 6.69 -16.88
CA HIS A 129 -13.82 5.75 -16.51
C HIS A 129 -13.52 5.10 -15.15
N LEU A 130 -12.32 4.53 -15.02
CA LEU A 130 -11.89 3.89 -13.78
C LEU A 130 -11.79 4.89 -12.63
N GLU A 131 -11.30 6.12 -12.88
CA GLU A 131 -11.28 7.19 -11.88
C GLU A 131 -12.70 7.50 -11.41
N SER A 132 -13.63 7.75 -12.33
CA SER A 132 -15.02 8.09 -11.99
C SER A 132 -15.69 6.99 -11.16
N ALA A 133 -15.60 5.73 -11.60
CA ALA A 133 -16.14 4.59 -10.88
C ALA A 133 -15.51 4.44 -9.48
N THR A 134 -14.19 4.61 -9.37
CA THR A 134 -13.48 4.53 -8.09
C THR A 134 -13.93 5.64 -7.14
N LEU A 135 -14.06 6.88 -7.61
CA LEU A 135 -14.56 8.01 -6.82
C LEU A 135 -15.99 7.77 -6.32
N GLU A 136 -16.87 7.22 -7.16
CA GLU A 136 -18.24 6.86 -6.78
C GLU A 136 -18.27 5.77 -5.71
N THR A 137 -17.53 4.67 -5.91
CA THR A 137 -17.42 3.58 -4.93
C THR A 137 -16.83 4.07 -3.60
N SER A 138 -15.78 4.89 -3.62
CA SER A 138 -15.19 5.46 -2.40
C SER A 138 -16.20 6.29 -1.61
N ARG A 139 -16.98 7.14 -2.27
CA ARG A 139 -18.02 7.94 -1.59
C ARG A 139 -19.14 7.05 -1.04
N ALA A 140 -19.59 6.08 -1.82
CA ALA A 140 -20.63 5.14 -1.40
C ALA A 140 -20.22 4.32 -0.16
N PHE A 141 -18.94 3.97 -0.06
CA PHE A 141 -18.43 3.18 1.07
C PHE A 141 -18.20 3.97 2.34
N PHE A 142 -17.70 5.21 2.25
CA PHE A 142 -17.06 5.88 3.39
C PHE A 142 -17.56 7.32 3.66
N ALA A 143 -18.24 7.98 2.72
CA ALA A 143 -18.62 9.39 2.92
C ALA A 143 -19.60 9.61 4.09
N ALA A 144 -20.37 8.58 4.45
CA ALA A 144 -21.32 8.60 5.57
C ALA A 144 -20.73 8.12 6.91
N ASP A 145 -19.49 7.66 6.93
CA ASP A 145 -18.87 7.11 8.14
C ASP A 145 -18.61 8.23 9.16
N ARG A 146 -18.91 7.95 10.42
CA ARG A 146 -18.84 8.90 11.55
C ARG A 146 -18.46 8.15 12.83
N ASN A 147 -17.80 8.83 13.76
CA ASN A 147 -17.42 8.29 15.07
C ASN A 147 -16.71 6.93 14.98
N TYR A 148 -15.66 6.86 14.17
CA TYR A 148 -14.88 5.64 13.99
C TYR A 148 -14.26 5.19 15.35
N PRO A 149 -14.39 3.91 15.75
CA PRO A 149 -13.90 3.41 17.02
C PRO A 149 -12.38 3.17 16.99
N VAL A 150 -11.60 4.26 17.00
CA VAL A 150 -10.13 4.21 16.91
C VAL A 150 -9.50 3.43 18.07
N GLU A 151 -10.18 3.31 19.22
CA GLU A 151 -9.72 2.56 20.38
C GLU A 151 -9.58 1.05 20.14
N TYR A 152 -10.09 0.52 19.02
CA TYR A 152 -9.91 -0.88 18.63
C TYR A 152 -8.64 -1.10 17.79
N GLU A 153 -7.96 -0.03 17.38
CA GLU A 153 -6.72 -0.12 16.61
C GLU A 153 -5.48 0.10 17.51
N PRO A 154 -4.36 -0.60 17.24
CA PRO A 154 -4.21 -1.67 16.26
C PRO A 154 -4.72 -3.03 16.77
N LEU A 155 -5.22 -3.86 15.85
CA LEU A 155 -5.42 -5.28 16.11
C LEU A 155 -4.12 -6.06 15.91
N GLY A 156 -4.03 -7.22 16.56
CA GLY A 156 -2.77 -7.99 16.68
C GLY A 156 -2.13 -8.48 15.38
N TRP A 157 -2.72 -8.27 14.20
CA TRP A 157 -2.16 -8.64 12.89
C TRP A 157 -2.14 -7.47 11.90
N ASP A 158 -2.38 -6.25 12.37
CA ASP A 158 -2.49 -5.10 11.49
C ASP A 158 -1.12 -4.64 10.97
N PHE A 159 -1.06 -4.41 9.67
CA PHE A 159 0.03 -3.69 9.00
C PHE A 159 -0.47 -2.42 8.29
N LEU A 160 -1.76 -2.12 8.42
CA LEU A 160 -2.44 -0.89 8.02
C LEU A 160 -3.33 -0.43 9.18
N SER A 161 -3.49 0.87 9.37
CA SER A 161 -4.60 1.41 10.17
C SER A 161 -5.83 1.59 9.27
N PRO A 162 -6.95 0.86 9.49
CA PRO A 162 -8.15 1.09 8.71
C PRO A 162 -8.67 2.53 8.80
N ALA A 163 -8.66 3.16 9.99
CA ALA A 163 -9.06 4.55 10.15
C ALA A 163 -8.24 5.51 9.27
N LEU A 164 -6.91 5.40 9.31
CA LEU A 164 -6.02 6.27 8.56
C LEU A 164 -6.01 5.96 7.06
N ALA A 165 -6.21 4.69 6.67
CA ALA A 165 -6.41 4.34 5.26
C ALA A 165 -7.71 4.94 4.70
N GLU A 166 -8.78 4.96 5.48
CA GLU A 166 -10.04 5.59 5.07
C GLU A 166 -9.88 7.11 4.90
N ALA A 167 -9.24 7.77 5.88
CA ALA A 167 -8.96 9.20 5.80
C ALA A 167 -8.00 9.56 4.65
N ASP A 168 -6.94 8.78 4.40
CA ASP A 168 -6.03 9.00 3.26
C ASP A 168 -6.72 8.79 1.91
N LEU A 169 -7.73 7.90 1.84
CA LEU A 169 -8.57 7.79 0.65
C LEU A 169 -9.45 9.04 0.50
N LEU A 170 -10.17 9.46 1.54
CA LEU A 170 -11.16 10.52 1.41
C LEU A 170 -10.55 11.90 1.15
N ARG A 171 -9.32 12.18 1.62
CA ARG A 171 -8.60 13.40 1.22
C ARG A 171 -8.33 13.48 -0.30
N ARG A 172 -8.32 12.35 -1.01
CA ARG A 172 -8.12 12.28 -2.47
C ARG A 172 -9.44 12.40 -3.25
N VAL A 173 -10.57 12.14 -2.57
CA VAL A 173 -11.92 11.98 -3.14
C VAL A 173 -12.78 13.23 -2.94
N LEU A 174 -12.62 13.90 -1.80
CA LEU A 174 -13.36 15.09 -1.40
C LEU A 174 -12.56 16.36 -1.66
N ALA A 175 -13.26 17.47 -1.85
CA ALA A 175 -12.62 18.79 -1.86
C ALA A 175 -12.09 19.12 -0.45
N PRO A 176 -11.01 19.92 -0.31
CA PRO A 176 -10.34 20.13 0.98
C PRO A 176 -11.27 20.52 2.14
N ALA A 177 -12.16 21.51 1.93
CA ALA A 177 -13.11 21.92 2.97
C ALA A 177 -14.10 20.81 3.38
N ALA A 178 -14.58 20.02 2.41
CA ALA A 178 -15.48 18.90 2.67
C ALA A 178 -14.75 17.73 3.34
N PHE A 179 -13.46 17.54 3.05
CA PHE A 179 -12.63 16.55 3.72
C PHE A 179 -12.40 16.92 5.19
N ALA A 180 -12.06 18.18 5.49
CA ALA A 180 -11.89 18.64 6.88
C ALA A 180 -13.17 18.43 7.70
N GLU A 181 -14.33 18.86 7.18
CA GLU A 181 -15.63 18.64 7.85
C GLU A 181 -15.96 17.15 8.02
N TRP A 182 -15.65 16.32 7.01
CA TRP A 182 -15.83 14.88 7.12
C TRP A 182 -14.92 14.28 8.20
N LEU A 183 -13.65 14.71 8.26
CA LEU A 183 -12.65 14.21 9.21
C LEU A 183 -13.07 14.52 10.66
N ASP A 184 -13.59 15.71 10.92
CA ASP A 184 -14.13 16.12 12.23
C ASP A 184 -15.29 15.24 12.69
N GLY A 185 -16.13 14.79 11.76
CA GLY A 185 -17.23 13.87 12.07
C GLY A 185 -16.80 12.40 12.13
N PHE A 186 -15.70 12.06 11.45
CA PHE A 186 -15.20 10.69 11.33
C PHE A 186 -14.36 10.29 12.53
N LEU A 187 -13.36 11.08 12.90
CA LEU A 187 -12.49 10.79 14.03
C LEU A 187 -13.10 11.34 15.34
N PRO A 188 -12.93 10.64 16.47
CA PRO A 188 -13.02 11.31 17.77
C PRO A 188 -11.88 12.34 17.91
N ASP A 189 -11.83 13.05 19.02
CA ASP A 189 -10.68 13.91 19.33
C ASP A 189 -9.43 13.05 19.60
N VAL A 190 -8.68 12.77 18.54
CA VAL A 190 -7.46 11.95 18.57
C VAL A 190 -6.28 12.68 19.22
N THR A 191 -6.47 13.88 19.76
CA THR A 191 -5.45 14.57 20.58
C THR A 191 -5.64 14.35 22.07
N GLU A 192 -6.70 13.65 22.48
CA GLU A 192 -7.04 13.38 23.88
C GLU A 192 -7.12 11.86 24.18
N PRO A 193 -6.75 11.41 25.39
CA PRO A 193 -6.92 10.02 25.79
C PRO A 193 -8.40 9.59 25.83
N PRO A 194 -8.73 8.35 25.43
CA PRO A 194 -7.82 7.27 25.02
C PRO A 194 -7.54 7.23 23.49
N TYR A 195 -7.95 8.25 22.73
CA TYR A 195 -7.93 8.25 21.27
C TYR A 195 -6.56 8.64 20.70
N ASP A 196 -5.75 9.34 21.48
CA ASP A 196 -4.36 9.70 21.22
C ASP A 196 -3.45 8.50 20.91
N ALA A 197 -3.80 7.30 21.37
CA ALA A 197 -3.13 6.04 21.01
C ALA A 197 -3.06 5.80 19.48
N LEU A 198 -3.94 6.39 18.68
CA LEU A 198 -3.85 6.34 17.23
C LEU A 198 -2.58 7.01 16.70
N LEU A 199 -2.10 8.07 17.38
CA LEU A 199 -0.95 8.88 16.98
C LEU A 199 0.39 8.38 17.54
N GLU A 200 0.36 7.41 18.45
CA GLU A 200 1.56 6.85 19.05
C GLU A 200 2.10 5.65 18.25
N PRO A 201 3.42 5.57 18.02
CA PRO A 201 4.06 4.41 17.40
C PRO A 201 3.74 3.10 18.13
N THR A 202 3.42 2.07 17.34
CA THR A 202 3.24 0.73 17.90
C THR A 202 4.61 0.12 18.17
N THR A 203 4.86 -0.23 19.44
CA THR A 203 6.12 -0.87 19.83
C THR A 203 6.25 -2.23 19.14
N VAL A 204 7.41 -2.44 18.50
CA VAL A 204 7.79 -3.72 17.91
C VAL A 204 8.56 -4.50 18.98
N ASP A 205 7.86 -5.27 19.81
CA ASP A 205 8.52 -6.18 20.76
C ASP A 205 9.10 -7.40 20.02
N ALA A 206 10.19 -7.96 20.54
CA ALA A 206 10.99 -9.00 19.91
C ALA A 206 10.34 -10.40 19.87
N ASP A 207 9.09 -10.57 20.29
CA ASP A 207 8.40 -11.86 20.25
C ASP A 207 7.81 -12.10 18.84
N GLU A 208 8.28 -13.21 18.25
CA GLU A 208 8.21 -13.54 16.83
C GLU A 208 6.81 -13.98 16.37
N ASP A 209 6.33 -13.30 15.33
CA ASP A 209 5.42 -13.73 14.24
C ASP A 209 4.73 -12.49 13.65
N VAL A 210 4.54 -11.43 14.46
CA VAL A 210 3.81 -10.22 14.07
C VAL A 210 4.65 -8.93 14.08
N ALA A 211 5.90 -9.00 14.55
CA ALA A 211 6.82 -7.86 14.58
C ALA A 211 6.94 -7.15 13.22
N LEU A 212 6.98 -7.91 12.13
CA LEU A 212 7.04 -7.36 10.76
C LEU A 212 5.76 -6.61 10.37
N HIS A 213 4.60 -7.02 10.89
CA HIS A 213 3.36 -6.30 10.62
C HIS A 213 3.37 -4.94 11.30
N TYR A 214 3.88 -4.84 12.54
CA TYR A 214 3.97 -3.56 13.23
C TYR A 214 5.03 -2.62 12.64
N VAL A 215 6.11 -3.15 12.06
CA VAL A 215 6.99 -2.35 11.20
C VAL A 215 6.21 -1.77 10.02
N GLY A 216 5.45 -2.62 9.30
CA GLY A 216 4.59 -2.20 8.20
C GLY A 216 3.50 -1.20 8.63
N LEU A 217 2.92 -1.38 9.81
CA LEU A 217 1.92 -0.52 10.42
C LEU A 217 2.48 0.87 10.71
N ASN A 218 3.65 0.94 11.34
CA ASN A 218 4.29 2.23 11.62
C ASN A 218 4.58 2.99 10.31
N VAL A 219 5.16 2.32 9.31
CA VAL A 219 5.43 2.96 8.01
C VAL A 219 4.15 3.37 7.28
N SER A 220 3.08 2.57 7.35
CA SER A 220 1.81 2.89 6.70
C SER A 220 1.05 4.01 7.41
N LYS A 221 1.07 4.05 8.75
CA LYS A 221 0.56 5.17 9.55
C LYS A 221 1.31 6.45 9.23
N ALA A 222 2.65 6.41 9.18
CA ALA A 222 3.47 7.56 8.81
C ALA A 222 3.05 8.14 7.45
N TRP A 223 2.88 7.26 6.46
CA TRP A 223 2.44 7.68 5.13
C TRP A 223 1.05 8.33 5.15
N CYS A 224 0.07 7.70 5.79
CA CYS A 224 -1.30 8.22 5.82
C CYS A 224 -1.36 9.55 6.58
N LEU A 225 -0.74 9.64 7.76
CA LEU A 225 -0.74 10.85 8.59
C LEU A 225 -0.08 12.03 7.86
N ALA A 226 1.07 11.81 7.21
CA ALA A 226 1.72 12.86 6.41
C ALA A 226 0.83 13.32 5.24
N GLY A 227 0.15 12.37 4.56
CA GLY A 227 -0.77 12.68 3.47
C GLY A 227 -2.01 13.46 3.94
N ILE A 228 -2.57 13.09 5.09
CA ILE A 228 -3.73 13.75 5.69
C ILE A 228 -3.34 15.16 6.15
N ALA A 229 -2.24 15.32 6.88
CA ALA A 229 -1.77 16.63 7.32
C ALA A 229 -1.58 17.60 6.15
N ALA A 230 -0.99 17.14 5.05
CA ALA A 230 -0.79 17.95 3.85
C ALA A 230 -2.09 18.42 3.17
N ALA A 231 -3.25 17.83 3.51
CA ALA A 231 -4.55 18.18 2.97
C ALA A 231 -5.40 19.05 3.92
N LEU A 232 -4.88 19.40 5.11
CA LEU A 232 -5.65 19.99 6.20
C LEU A 232 -5.42 21.50 6.41
N ASP A 233 -4.54 22.16 5.65
CA ASP A 233 -4.20 23.59 5.85
C ASP A 233 -3.99 23.92 7.36
N ASP A 234 -4.69 24.93 7.90
CA ASP A 234 -4.59 25.39 9.31
C ASP A 234 -5.44 24.57 10.30
N HIS A 235 -5.83 23.34 9.98
CA HIS A 235 -6.63 22.49 10.88
C HIS A 235 -5.90 22.21 12.21
N PRO A 236 -6.61 22.11 13.36
CA PRO A 236 -6.00 21.78 14.65
C PRO A 236 -5.19 20.48 14.69
N TYR A 237 -5.48 19.53 13.79
CA TYR A 237 -4.76 18.25 13.69
C TYR A 237 -3.48 18.32 12.87
N THR A 238 -3.24 19.36 12.07
CA THR A 238 -2.11 19.43 11.13
C THR A 238 -0.78 19.17 11.84
N GLU A 239 -0.43 19.96 12.87
CA GLU A 239 0.85 19.80 13.59
C GLU A 239 0.95 18.45 14.31
N ALA A 240 -0.16 17.94 14.87
CA ALA A 240 -0.17 16.66 15.57
C ALA A 240 0.10 15.49 14.61
N PHE A 241 -0.52 15.52 13.42
CA PHE A 241 -0.36 14.49 12.41
C PHE A 241 1.03 14.55 11.75
N GLU A 242 1.59 15.73 11.50
CA GLU A 242 2.98 15.86 11.01
C GLU A 242 3.99 15.27 11.98
N ARG A 243 3.87 15.60 13.28
CA ARG A 243 4.73 15.05 14.32
C ARG A 243 4.58 13.54 14.45
N SER A 244 3.34 13.06 14.52
CA SER A 244 3.05 11.61 14.61
C SER A 244 3.58 10.86 13.38
N ALA A 245 3.44 11.43 12.19
CA ALA A 245 3.98 10.85 10.96
C ALA A 245 5.51 10.68 11.03
N ALA A 246 6.23 11.68 11.54
CA ALA A 246 7.67 11.61 11.73
C ALA A 246 8.06 10.52 12.75
N CYS A 247 7.41 10.49 13.92
CA CYS A 247 7.68 9.49 14.95
C CYS A 247 7.42 8.05 14.47
N HIS A 248 6.32 7.84 13.75
CA HIS A 248 6.02 6.54 13.13
C HIS A 248 7.05 6.14 12.07
N ALA A 249 7.50 7.10 11.24
CA ALA A 249 8.51 6.83 10.22
C ALA A 249 9.85 6.42 10.86
N GLU A 250 10.31 7.15 11.86
CA GLU A 250 11.53 6.84 12.62
C GLU A 250 11.44 5.44 13.25
N CYS A 251 10.37 5.17 14.00
CA CYS A 251 10.17 3.87 14.67
C CYS A 251 10.11 2.70 13.67
N GLY A 252 9.40 2.85 12.56
CA GLY A 252 9.29 1.82 11.53
C GLY A 252 10.61 1.58 10.78
N ILE A 253 11.32 2.66 10.42
CA ILE A 253 12.56 2.60 9.64
C ILE A 253 13.71 2.02 10.46
N GLU A 254 13.91 2.45 11.71
CA GLU A 254 14.99 1.95 12.57
C GLU A 254 14.97 0.43 12.66
N ARG A 255 13.77 -0.16 12.78
CA ARG A 255 13.58 -1.62 12.86
C ARG A 255 13.67 -2.34 11.53
N ALA A 256 13.32 -1.70 10.42
CA ALA A 256 13.42 -2.30 9.09
C ALA A 256 14.89 -2.56 8.65
N PHE A 257 15.86 -1.87 9.27
CA PHE A 257 17.28 -1.96 8.94
C PHE A 257 18.14 -2.68 10.00
N GLU A 258 17.55 -3.22 11.07
CA GLU A 258 18.26 -4.14 11.97
C GLU A 258 18.64 -5.43 11.19
N GLU A 259 19.84 -5.97 11.43
CA GLU A 259 20.47 -7.04 10.60
C GLU A 259 19.66 -8.35 10.50
N ASP A 260 18.63 -8.51 11.34
CA ASP A 260 17.65 -9.62 11.34
C ASP A 260 16.36 -9.34 10.54
N TYR A 261 16.35 -8.30 9.68
CA TYR A 261 15.22 -8.08 8.76
C TYR A 261 15.05 -9.30 7.84
N ALA A 262 14.01 -10.13 8.07
CA ALA A 262 13.66 -11.27 7.22
C ALA A 262 13.29 -10.86 5.77
N GLY A 263 13.04 -9.56 5.52
CA GLY A 263 12.92 -9.02 4.17
C GLY A 263 14.25 -8.63 3.50
N SER A 264 15.39 -8.73 4.18
CA SER A 264 16.72 -8.41 3.63
C SER A 264 17.40 -9.60 2.93
N THR A 265 16.83 -10.80 2.97
CA THR A 265 17.49 -12.02 2.48
C THR A 265 16.89 -12.55 1.18
N ILE A 266 17.42 -12.08 0.05
CA ILE A 266 17.50 -12.85 -1.21
C ILE A 266 18.42 -14.10 -1.07
N ALA A 267 19.03 -14.34 0.10
CA ALA A 267 20.04 -15.37 0.30
C ALA A 267 19.67 -16.52 1.25
N ALA A 268 18.39 -16.77 1.57
CA ALA A 268 17.99 -17.90 2.44
C ALA A 268 17.51 -19.16 1.70
N ALA A 269 17.64 -19.24 0.37
CA ALA A 269 17.22 -20.43 -0.40
C ALA A 269 18.35 -21.38 -0.81
N ARG A 270 19.60 -21.18 -0.37
CA ARG A 270 20.74 -22.04 -0.75
C ARG A 270 21.66 -22.43 0.40
N ARG A 271 21.13 -23.05 1.46
CA ARG A 271 21.90 -23.94 2.34
C ARG A 271 21.05 -25.10 2.88
N ARG A 272 20.55 -25.96 1.99
CA ARG A 272 20.35 -27.37 2.34
C ARG A 272 21.53 -28.17 1.77
N SER A 273 22.55 -28.36 2.61
CA SER A 273 23.62 -29.33 2.34
C SER A 273 23.13 -30.75 2.70
N PRO A 274 23.62 -31.79 1.99
CA PRO A 274 23.03 -33.11 2.01
C PRO A 274 23.44 -33.88 3.27
N ARG A 275 22.47 -34.44 3.99
CA ARG A 275 22.73 -35.47 5.00
C ARG A 275 23.31 -36.69 4.31
N ARG A 276 24.62 -36.91 4.48
CA ARG A 276 25.26 -38.22 4.33
C ARG A 276 24.80 -39.11 5.48
N SER A 277 24.24 -40.26 5.16
CA SER A 277 24.12 -41.39 6.09
C SER A 277 25.49 -42.06 6.26
N PRO A 278 25.81 -42.54 7.47
CA PRO A 278 26.64 -43.72 7.60
C PRO A 278 25.96 -44.79 8.46
N ARG A 279 25.83 -45.97 7.84
CA ARG A 279 25.64 -47.33 8.39
C ARG A 279 24.49 -47.58 9.37
#